data_AF-A0A934I604-F1
#
_entry.id   AF-A0A934I604-F1
#
_cell.length_a   1.000
_cell.length_b   1.000
_cell.length_c   1.000
_cell.angle_alpha   90.00
_cell.angle_beta   90.00
_cell.angle_gamma   90.00
#
_symmetry.space_group_name_H-M   'P 1'
#
loop_
_entity.id
_entity.type
_entity.pdbx_description
1 polymer ?
#
loop_
_entity_poly.entity_id
_entity_poly.type
_entity_poly.pdbx_seq_one_letter_code
_entity_poly.pdbx_strand_id
1 'polypeptide(L)'
;IYSTTNVISDKAAVDAHYYAGVVYDYFKNKFNRSGIDGNNMAMKSSVHYLKNWVNAQWTGTQMMYGDGDGVKATALSGSLDVVGHEMTHGVDQYEANLTYRDQSGALNESLSDSFGTFIEFYAQPSKADWLLGEDVWTPNTPGDALRSMANPTLYGQPDNMKNYVYTSDDNGGVHTNSGIPNKACYLTATNPSVGVQKAEQIYYRALCNYLTSSSTFHDARLALAQSAEDLYGANSSEYNAVISAWDSVGVN
;
A
#
# COMPACT_ATOMS: atom_id res chain seq x y z
N ILE A 1 4.46 23.59 2.34
CA ILE A 1 3.53 24.47 3.09
C ILE A 1 4.11 25.88 3.08
N TYR A 2 3.33 26.92 2.78
CA TYR A 2 3.79 28.31 2.92
C TYR A 2 3.32 28.87 4.27
N SER A 3 4.26 29.22 5.16
CA SER A 3 3.99 29.92 6.41
C SER A 3 4.96 31.08 6.55
N THR A 4 4.46 32.25 6.96
CA THR A 4 5.28 33.44 7.21
C THR A 4 5.95 33.43 8.59
N THR A 5 5.61 32.46 9.46
CA THR A 5 6.05 32.40 10.86
C THR A 5 6.82 31.13 11.20
N ASN A 6 6.94 30.18 10.27
CA ASN A 6 7.43 28.81 10.51
C ASN A 6 6.70 28.04 11.63
N VAL A 7 5.55 28.55 12.09
CA VAL A 7 4.62 27.84 12.97
C VAL A 7 3.39 27.51 12.13
N ILE A 8 3.03 26.23 12.07
CA ILE A 8 1.87 25.73 11.33
C ILE A 8 0.99 25.00 12.34
N SER A 9 -0.23 25.48 12.54
CA SER A 9 -1.20 24.91 13.49
C SER A 9 -2.17 23.91 12.85
N ASP A 10 -2.17 23.83 11.53
CA ASP A 10 -2.97 22.90 10.75
C ASP A 10 -2.32 21.51 10.77
N LYS A 11 -2.88 20.61 11.60
CA LYS A 11 -2.35 19.26 11.79
C LYS A 11 -2.38 18.45 10.50
N ALA A 12 -3.50 18.50 9.76
CA ALA A 12 -3.64 17.75 8.52
C ALA A 12 -2.58 18.17 7.51
N ALA A 13 -2.36 19.48 7.33
CA ALA A 13 -1.32 19.98 6.45
C ALA A 13 0.08 19.57 6.90
N VAL A 14 0.38 19.63 8.22
CA VAL A 14 1.67 19.22 8.78
C VAL A 14 1.94 17.75 8.48
N ASP A 15 1.01 16.86 8.80
CA ASP A 15 1.18 15.42 8.61
C ASP A 15 1.31 15.07 7.11
N ALA A 16 0.44 15.63 6.26
CA ALA A 16 0.49 15.42 4.81
C ALA A 16 1.85 15.83 4.20
N HIS A 17 2.43 16.94 4.68
CA HIS A 17 3.71 17.42 4.18
C HIS A 17 4.90 16.63 4.73
N TYR A 18 4.87 16.32 6.02
CA TYR A 18 5.93 15.57 6.68
C TYR A 18 6.00 14.15 6.16
N TYR A 19 4.87 13.43 6.14
CA TYR A 19 4.81 12.05 5.68
C TYR A 19 5.10 11.92 4.18
N ALA A 20 4.71 12.88 3.33
CA ALA A 20 5.15 12.86 1.94
C ALA A 20 6.69 12.91 1.79
N GLY A 21 7.37 13.63 2.68
CA GLY A 21 8.84 13.62 2.77
C GLY A 21 9.39 12.25 3.21
N VAL A 22 8.77 11.63 4.21
CA VAL A 22 9.13 10.28 4.68
C VAL A 22 8.99 9.24 3.56
N VAL A 23 7.89 9.28 2.81
CA VAL A 23 7.66 8.36 1.68
C VAL A 23 8.70 8.58 0.58
N TYR A 24 9.02 9.83 0.25
CA TYR A 24 10.10 10.14 -0.69
C TYR A 24 11.44 9.57 -0.25
N ASP A 25 11.81 9.79 1.01
CA ASP A 25 13.07 9.28 1.57
C ASP A 25 13.10 7.76 1.57
N TYR A 26 11.98 7.09 1.86
CA TYR A 26 11.88 5.63 1.76
C TYR A 26 12.21 5.14 0.35
N PHE A 27 11.48 5.61 -0.67
CA PHE A 27 11.70 5.17 -2.06
C PHE A 27 13.11 5.53 -2.55
N LYS A 28 13.63 6.71 -2.16
CA LYS A 28 14.98 7.14 -2.53
C LYS A 28 16.06 6.28 -1.89
N ASN A 29 15.95 6.01 -0.59
CA ASN A 29 16.99 5.31 0.15
C ASN A 29 16.95 3.80 -0.09
N LYS A 30 15.77 3.21 -0.31
CA LYS A 30 15.61 1.77 -0.53
C LYS A 30 15.82 1.34 -1.97
N PHE A 31 15.42 2.16 -2.93
CA PHE A 31 15.35 1.77 -4.34
C PHE A 31 16.02 2.75 -5.29
N ASN A 32 16.65 3.82 -4.78
CA ASN A 32 17.20 4.91 -5.57
C ASN A 32 16.18 5.60 -6.52
N ARG A 33 14.88 5.43 -6.24
CA ARG A 33 13.80 6.10 -6.97
C ARG A 33 13.70 7.55 -6.51
N SER A 34 13.66 8.49 -7.46
CA SER A 34 13.58 9.92 -7.12
C SER A 34 12.15 10.42 -7.36
N GLY A 35 11.36 10.58 -6.31
CA GLY A 35 9.94 10.99 -6.41
C GLY A 35 9.01 9.91 -6.96
N ILE A 36 7.76 10.30 -7.24
CA ILE A 36 6.69 9.38 -7.68
C ILE A 36 6.97 8.82 -9.08
N ASP A 37 7.49 9.63 -10.00
CA ASP A 37 7.75 9.28 -11.41
C ASP A 37 9.18 8.79 -11.69
N GLY A 38 9.99 8.65 -10.64
CA GLY A 38 11.43 8.35 -10.77
C GLY A 38 12.30 9.54 -11.24
N ASN A 39 11.71 10.70 -11.55
CA ASN A 39 12.38 11.87 -12.12
C ASN A 39 12.15 13.16 -11.30
N ASN A 40 11.93 13.03 -9.99
CA ASN A 40 11.67 14.15 -9.07
C ASN A 40 10.42 14.98 -9.42
N MET A 41 9.34 14.33 -9.84
CA MET A 41 8.03 14.97 -9.88
C MET A 41 7.72 15.64 -8.54
N ALA A 42 7.20 16.87 -8.61
CA ALA A 42 6.75 17.60 -7.43
C ALA A 42 5.57 16.86 -6.76
N MET A 43 5.76 16.47 -5.49
CA MET A 43 4.74 15.80 -4.70
C MET A 43 3.79 16.84 -4.10
N LYS A 44 2.55 16.86 -4.58
CA LYS A 44 1.53 17.82 -4.16
C LYS A 44 0.49 17.10 -3.30
N SER A 45 0.19 17.70 -2.16
CA SER A 45 -0.84 17.23 -1.22
C SER A 45 -1.85 18.35 -0.97
N SER A 46 -3.13 18.02 -1.10
CA SER A 46 -4.24 18.89 -0.69
C SER A 46 -4.95 18.27 0.51
N VAL A 47 -5.13 19.03 1.59
CA VAL A 47 -5.89 18.61 2.79
C VAL A 47 -7.20 19.41 2.88
N HIS A 48 -8.06 19.07 3.84
CA HIS A 48 -9.40 19.65 3.97
C HIS A 48 -10.24 19.48 2.69
N TYR A 49 -10.02 18.37 1.98
CA TYR A 49 -10.72 18.11 0.73
C TYR A 49 -12.17 17.67 1.01
N LEU A 50 -13.11 18.52 0.57
CA LEU A 50 -14.55 18.39 0.82
C LEU A 50 -14.91 18.36 2.32
N LYS A 51 -16.19 18.58 2.63
CA LYS A 51 -16.68 18.54 4.01
C LYS A 51 -17.02 17.11 4.41
N ASN A 52 -16.54 16.66 5.56
CA ASN A 52 -16.81 15.35 6.15
C ASN A 52 -16.49 14.17 5.22
N TRP A 53 -15.50 14.33 4.34
CA TRP A 53 -15.16 13.30 3.37
C TRP A 53 -14.25 12.25 4.03
N VAL A 54 -14.77 11.03 4.12
CA VAL A 54 -14.06 9.87 4.68
C VAL A 54 -13.36 9.15 3.53
N ASN A 55 -12.34 9.80 2.97
CA ASN A 55 -11.46 9.17 1.99
C ASN A 55 -10.16 9.96 1.81
N ALA A 56 -9.18 9.30 1.18
CA ALA A 56 -8.04 9.92 0.53
C ALA A 56 -7.96 9.39 -0.91
N GLN A 57 -7.23 10.08 -1.79
CA GLN A 57 -7.00 9.59 -3.15
C GLN A 57 -5.75 10.18 -3.80
N TRP A 58 -5.09 9.38 -4.63
CA TRP A 58 -4.25 9.83 -5.72
C TRP A 58 -5.09 10.17 -6.96
N THR A 59 -4.91 11.37 -7.48
CA THR A 59 -5.71 11.89 -8.62
C THR A 59 -5.07 11.68 -9.99
N GLY A 60 -3.93 11.00 -10.06
CA GLY A 60 -3.06 10.99 -11.24
C GLY A 60 -1.99 12.08 -11.26
N THR A 61 -2.12 13.11 -10.40
CA THR A 61 -1.15 14.22 -10.33
C THR A 61 -0.84 14.74 -8.92
N GLN A 62 -1.66 14.42 -7.93
CA GLN A 62 -1.51 14.85 -6.54
C GLN A 62 -2.31 13.94 -5.60
N MET A 63 -1.96 13.96 -4.32
CA MET A 63 -2.73 13.33 -3.24
C MET A 63 -3.75 14.32 -2.68
N MET A 64 -4.94 13.82 -2.35
CA MET A 64 -6.00 14.57 -1.68
C MET A 64 -6.47 13.83 -0.44
N TYR A 65 -6.58 14.54 0.68
CA TYR A 65 -6.98 13.99 1.97
C TYR A 65 -8.21 14.71 2.50
N GLY A 66 -9.25 13.95 2.84
CA GLY A 66 -10.39 14.46 3.59
C GLY A 66 -10.08 14.59 5.08
N ASP A 67 -10.91 15.37 5.78
CA ASP A 67 -10.82 15.52 7.24
C ASP A 67 -11.51 14.39 8.01
N GLY A 68 -12.15 13.46 7.31
CA GLY A 68 -13.07 12.50 7.90
C GLY A 68 -14.35 13.17 8.43
N ASP A 69 -15.27 12.37 8.96
CA ASP A 69 -16.52 12.84 9.56
C ASP A 69 -16.45 12.94 11.09
N GLY A 70 -15.29 12.63 11.68
CA GLY A 70 -15.07 12.58 13.13
C GLY A 70 -15.66 11.36 13.81
N VAL A 71 -16.26 10.42 13.06
CA VAL A 71 -16.89 9.19 13.57
C VAL A 71 -16.20 7.96 12.99
N LYS A 72 -16.17 7.86 11.66
CA LYS A 72 -15.48 6.81 10.92
C LYS A 72 -14.00 7.10 10.74
N ALA A 73 -13.63 8.36 10.57
CA ALA A 73 -12.25 8.76 10.49
C ALA A 73 -12.02 10.18 10.99
N THR A 74 -10.79 10.44 11.41
CA THR A 74 -10.23 11.79 11.53
C THR A 74 -9.50 12.16 10.22
N ALA A 75 -8.67 13.22 10.22
CA ALA A 75 -7.98 13.65 9.01
C ALA A 75 -7.05 12.55 8.48
N LEU A 76 -7.31 12.10 7.25
CA LEU A 76 -6.69 10.88 6.71
C LEU A 76 -5.18 11.01 6.49
N SER A 77 -4.66 12.23 6.36
CA SER A 77 -3.22 12.46 6.28
C SER A 77 -2.48 12.19 7.59
N GLY A 78 -3.19 11.97 8.70
CA GLY A 78 -2.61 11.65 10.00
C GLY A 78 -2.01 10.24 10.10
N SER A 79 -2.29 9.38 9.13
CA SER A 79 -1.77 8.00 9.06
C SER A 79 -0.63 7.92 8.03
N LEU A 80 0.53 7.43 8.44
CA LEU A 80 1.69 7.35 7.54
C LEU A 80 1.46 6.32 6.42
N ASP A 81 0.89 5.17 6.76
CA ASP A 81 0.54 4.13 5.80
C ASP A 81 -0.50 4.61 4.76
N VAL A 82 -1.49 5.44 5.13
CA VAL A 82 -2.43 6.07 4.19
C VAL A 82 -1.68 7.03 3.25
N VAL A 83 -0.78 7.87 3.77
CA VAL A 83 0.03 8.74 2.91
C VAL A 83 0.93 7.93 1.97
N GLY A 84 1.53 6.85 2.48
CA GLY A 84 2.33 5.91 1.69
C GLY A 84 1.51 5.18 0.62
N HIS A 85 0.29 4.77 0.95
CA HIS A 85 -0.67 4.13 0.05
C HIS A 85 -1.00 5.06 -1.12
N GLU A 86 -1.44 6.30 -0.85
CA GLU A 86 -1.77 7.25 -1.93
C GLU A 86 -0.59 7.56 -2.85
N MET A 87 0.60 7.69 -2.28
CA MET A 87 1.80 7.93 -3.10
C MET A 87 2.23 6.69 -3.90
N THR A 88 1.95 5.49 -3.39
CA THR A 88 2.25 4.23 -4.08
C THR A 88 1.33 4.01 -5.29
N HIS A 89 0.06 4.45 -5.26
CA HIS A 89 -0.75 4.51 -6.48
C HIS A 89 -0.07 5.33 -7.58
N GLY A 90 0.56 6.45 -7.20
CA GLY A 90 1.36 7.24 -8.13
C GLY A 90 2.57 6.47 -8.65
N VAL A 91 3.29 5.74 -7.78
CA VAL A 91 4.42 4.90 -8.21
C VAL A 91 3.95 3.84 -9.21
N ASP A 92 2.87 3.12 -8.90
CA ASP A 92 2.29 2.12 -9.82
C ASP A 92 1.93 2.72 -11.18
N GLN A 93 1.31 3.90 -11.21
CA GLN A 93 0.98 4.59 -12.46
C GLN A 93 2.19 4.80 -13.39
N TYR A 94 3.38 5.06 -12.83
CA TYR A 94 4.61 5.27 -13.60
C TYR A 94 5.42 3.98 -13.83
N GLU A 95 4.98 2.85 -13.28
CA GLU A 95 5.61 1.54 -13.42
C GLU A 95 4.70 0.56 -14.17
N ALA A 96 3.98 -0.33 -13.47
CA ALA A 96 3.13 -1.34 -14.08
C ALA A 96 1.82 -0.76 -14.66
N ASN A 97 1.39 0.39 -14.15
CA ASN A 97 0.16 1.09 -14.52
C ASN A 97 -1.05 0.13 -14.47
N LEU A 98 -1.22 -0.55 -13.34
CA LEU A 98 -2.25 -1.57 -13.14
C LEU A 98 -3.63 -0.95 -13.35
N THR A 99 -4.40 -1.54 -14.27
CA THR A 99 -5.77 -1.09 -14.54
C THR A 99 -6.58 -1.20 -13.27
N TYR A 100 -7.18 -0.09 -12.83
CA TYR A 100 -7.93 -0.01 -11.58
C TYR A 100 -9.32 -0.66 -11.68
N ARG A 101 -9.31 -1.97 -11.93
CA ARG A 101 -10.49 -2.81 -12.09
C ARG A 101 -10.19 -4.28 -11.81
N ASP A 102 -11.16 -5.01 -11.27
CA ASP A 102 -11.11 -6.46 -11.04
C ASP A 102 -9.79 -6.87 -10.33
N GLN A 103 -9.10 -7.93 -10.79
CA GLN A 103 -7.85 -8.38 -10.15
C GLN A 103 -6.68 -7.40 -10.29
N SER A 104 -6.53 -6.72 -11.43
CA SER A 104 -5.45 -5.74 -11.59
C SER A 104 -5.64 -4.55 -10.66
N GLY A 105 -6.88 -4.12 -10.44
CA GLY A 105 -7.19 -3.07 -9.48
C GLY A 105 -7.00 -3.53 -8.03
N ALA A 106 -7.38 -4.77 -7.71
CA ALA A 106 -7.11 -5.33 -6.39
C ALA A 106 -5.59 -5.52 -6.12
N LEU A 107 -4.77 -5.75 -7.14
CA LEU A 107 -3.31 -5.68 -7.03
C LEU A 107 -2.81 -4.26 -6.82
N ASN A 108 -3.38 -3.28 -7.53
CA ASN A 108 -3.05 -1.87 -7.37
C ASN A 108 -3.26 -1.42 -5.91
N GLU A 109 -4.44 -1.73 -5.36
CA GLU A 109 -4.77 -1.53 -3.93
C GLU A 109 -3.80 -2.25 -3.00
N SER A 110 -3.53 -3.53 -3.26
CA SER A 110 -2.70 -4.35 -2.37
C SER A 110 -1.23 -3.96 -2.37
N LEU A 111 -0.70 -3.51 -3.51
CA LEU A 111 0.65 -2.95 -3.58
C LEU A 111 0.73 -1.64 -2.80
N SER A 112 -0.30 -0.80 -2.89
CA SER A 112 -0.39 0.44 -2.13
C SER A 112 -0.46 0.19 -0.61
N ASP A 113 -1.23 -0.80 -0.16
CA ASP A 113 -1.21 -1.27 1.23
C ASP A 113 0.16 -1.83 1.63
N SER A 114 0.76 -2.70 0.79
CA SER A 114 2.05 -3.34 1.08
C SER A 114 3.17 -2.32 1.27
N PHE A 115 3.28 -1.33 0.38
CA PHE A 115 4.29 -0.29 0.51
C PHE A 115 3.96 0.70 1.62
N GLY A 116 2.69 1.04 1.85
CA GLY A 116 2.27 1.82 3.03
C GLY A 116 2.79 1.18 4.33
N THR A 117 2.55 -0.12 4.50
CA THR A 117 3.07 -0.89 5.63
C THR A 117 4.61 -0.95 5.65
N PHE A 118 5.29 -1.20 4.52
CA PHE A 118 6.76 -1.22 4.49
C PHE A 118 7.38 0.14 4.87
N ILE A 119 6.75 1.24 4.46
CA ILE A 119 7.14 2.61 4.82
C ILE A 119 6.99 2.83 6.33
N GLU A 120 5.91 2.31 6.93
CA GLU A 120 5.72 2.38 8.38
C GLU A 120 6.78 1.58 9.14
N PHE A 121 7.10 0.34 8.71
CA PHE A 121 8.22 -0.44 9.25
C PHE A 121 9.57 0.27 9.10
N TYR A 122 9.75 1.05 8.03
CA TYR A 122 10.96 1.84 7.82
C TYR A 122 11.07 3.05 8.76
N ALA A 123 10.00 3.83 8.88
CA ALA A 123 10.03 5.14 9.54
C ALA A 123 9.62 5.09 11.02
N GLN A 124 8.74 4.16 11.39
CA GLN A 124 8.13 4.05 12.72
C GLN A 124 8.14 2.59 13.25
N PRO A 125 9.29 1.91 13.28
CA PRO A 125 9.37 0.46 13.57
C PRO A 125 8.80 0.03 14.93
N SER A 126 8.69 0.94 15.90
CA SER A 126 8.10 0.64 17.22
C SER A 126 6.58 0.67 17.24
N LYS A 127 5.96 1.23 16.20
CA LYS A 127 4.51 1.30 16.00
C LYS A 127 4.04 0.42 14.85
N ALA A 128 4.93 0.16 13.89
CA ALA A 128 4.65 -0.59 12.69
C ALA A 128 3.90 -1.89 12.96
N ASP A 129 2.79 -2.07 12.26
CA ASP A 129 1.98 -3.26 12.32
C ASP A 129 1.49 -3.73 10.93
N TRP A 130 0.40 -4.49 10.88
CA TRP A 130 -0.17 -5.06 9.65
C TRP A 130 -1.65 -4.68 9.50
N LEU A 131 -2.04 -3.59 10.16
CA LEU A 131 -3.30 -2.88 10.01
C LEU A 131 -3.10 -1.74 9.01
N LEU A 132 -4.22 -1.23 8.50
CA LEU A 132 -4.21 -0.09 7.60
C LEU A 132 -5.14 1.00 8.12
N GLY A 133 -4.64 2.22 8.27
CA GLY A 133 -5.36 3.41 8.68
C GLY A 133 -5.76 3.47 10.16
N GLU A 134 -5.24 2.58 11.00
CA GLU A 134 -5.56 2.46 12.43
C GLU A 134 -5.27 3.75 13.22
N ASP A 135 -4.32 4.57 12.79
CA ASP A 135 -4.01 5.87 13.42
C ASP A 135 -5.13 6.91 13.23
N VAL A 136 -5.99 6.75 12.22
CA VAL A 136 -7.03 7.74 11.86
C VAL A 136 -8.45 7.18 11.81
N TRP A 137 -8.61 5.86 11.76
CA TRP A 137 -9.89 5.16 11.67
C TRP A 137 -10.58 5.09 13.04
N THR A 138 -11.90 5.30 13.05
CA THR A 138 -12.78 5.09 14.21
C THR A 138 -12.18 5.54 15.54
N PRO A 139 -11.94 6.86 15.74
CA PRO A 139 -11.15 7.37 16.87
C PRO A 139 -11.69 7.05 18.27
N ASN A 140 -12.91 6.49 18.37
CA ASN A 140 -13.54 6.04 19.61
C ASN A 140 -13.52 4.51 19.79
N THR A 141 -12.87 3.75 18.90
CA THR A 141 -12.76 2.29 18.93
C THR A 141 -11.27 1.90 18.93
N PRO A 142 -10.61 1.80 20.09
CA PRO A 142 -9.18 1.51 20.11
C PRO A 142 -8.84 0.12 19.54
N GLY A 143 -7.82 0.07 18.68
CA GLY A 143 -7.25 -1.17 18.16
C GLY A 143 -8.00 -1.79 16.98
N ASP A 144 -8.93 -1.07 16.36
CA ASP A 144 -9.45 -1.42 15.04
C ASP A 144 -8.75 -0.63 13.92
N ALA A 145 -9.13 -0.95 12.68
CA ALA A 145 -8.49 -0.42 11.47
C ALA A 145 -9.46 -0.51 10.29
N LEU A 146 -9.09 0.10 9.16
CA LEU A 146 -9.85 -0.03 7.92
C LEU A 146 -9.67 -1.42 7.29
N ARG A 147 -8.44 -1.94 7.30
CA ARG A 147 -8.08 -3.27 6.77
C ARG A 147 -7.04 -3.95 7.66
N SER A 148 -6.84 -5.24 7.43
CA SER A 148 -5.74 -6.00 8.02
C SER A 148 -5.11 -6.88 6.95
N MET A 149 -3.80 -6.73 6.73
CA MET A 149 -3.06 -7.65 5.86
C MET A 149 -2.89 -9.02 6.52
N ALA A 150 -2.74 -9.05 7.84
CA ALA A 150 -2.58 -10.28 8.60
C ALA A 150 -3.88 -11.10 8.70
N ASN A 151 -5.04 -10.45 8.81
CA ASN A 151 -6.34 -11.11 8.87
C ASN A 151 -7.42 -10.31 8.11
N PRO A 152 -7.44 -10.36 6.77
CA PRO A 152 -8.38 -9.57 5.96
C PRO A 152 -9.85 -9.80 6.32
N THR A 153 -10.20 -11.02 6.73
CA THR A 153 -11.58 -11.38 7.10
C THR A 153 -12.11 -10.64 8.32
N LEU A 154 -11.22 -10.09 9.17
CA LEU A 154 -11.61 -9.28 10.33
C LEU A 154 -12.43 -8.04 9.92
N TYR A 155 -12.13 -7.49 8.74
CA TYR A 155 -12.80 -6.32 8.18
C TYR A 155 -13.55 -6.64 6.89
N GLY A 156 -13.95 -7.90 6.71
CA GLY A 156 -14.84 -8.33 5.63
C GLY A 156 -14.19 -8.52 4.26
N GLN A 157 -12.86 -8.49 4.16
CA GLN A 157 -12.15 -8.82 2.91
C GLN A 157 -11.86 -10.33 2.83
N PRO A 158 -11.95 -10.96 1.63
CA PRO A 158 -11.46 -12.32 1.44
C PRO A 158 -9.94 -12.40 1.67
N ASP A 159 -9.49 -13.51 2.26
CA ASP A 159 -8.08 -13.85 2.46
C ASP A 159 -7.60 -15.01 1.57
N ASN A 160 -8.50 -15.55 0.72
CA ASN A 160 -8.22 -16.67 -0.16
C ASN A 160 -9.07 -16.59 -1.44
N MET A 161 -8.48 -16.97 -2.58
CA MET A 161 -9.07 -16.93 -3.92
C MET A 161 -10.40 -17.70 -4.03
N LYS A 162 -10.62 -18.73 -3.21
CA LYS A 162 -11.90 -19.45 -3.15
C LYS A 162 -13.09 -18.55 -2.75
N ASN A 163 -12.80 -17.45 -2.05
CA ASN A 163 -13.78 -16.48 -1.56
C ASN A 163 -13.74 -15.18 -2.39
N TYR A 164 -13.11 -15.19 -3.56
CA TYR A 164 -13.07 -14.03 -4.45
C TYR A 164 -14.49 -13.51 -4.74
N VAL A 165 -14.68 -12.21 -4.57
CA VAL A 165 -15.98 -11.56 -4.72
C VAL A 165 -16.12 -11.05 -6.15
N TYR A 166 -17.03 -11.67 -6.91
CA TYR A 166 -17.43 -11.18 -8.24
C TYR A 166 -18.52 -10.12 -8.08
N THR A 167 -18.20 -8.87 -8.38
CA THR A 167 -19.12 -7.73 -8.28
C THR A 167 -18.87 -6.72 -9.40
N SER A 168 -19.82 -5.81 -9.65
CA SER A 168 -19.60 -4.59 -10.45
C SER A 168 -19.30 -3.36 -9.60
N ASP A 169 -19.59 -3.42 -8.30
CA ASP A 169 -19.32 -2.35 -7.36
C ASP A 169 -17.81 -2.22 -7.13
N ASP A 170 -17.37 -1.05 -6.66
CA ASP A 170 -15.96 -0.85 -6.28
C ASP A 170 -14.98 -1.28 -7.39
N ASN A 171 -15.31 -0.93 -8.64
CA ASN A 171 -14.55 -1.30 -9.83
C ASN A 171 -14.28 -2.81 -9.98
N GLY A 172 -15.19 -3.68 -9.54
CA GLY A 172 -14.92 -5.12 -9.49
C GLY A 172 -14.37 -5.59 -8.14
N GLY A 173 -14.67 -4.84 -7.07
CA GLY A 173 -14.25 -5.13 -5.71
C GLY A 173 -12.74 -4.97 -5.52
N VAL A 174 -12.14 -3.89 -6.02
CA VAL A 174 -10.68 -3.68 -5.92
C VAL A 174 -10.23 -3.58 -4.46
N HIS A 175 -10.95 -2.83 -3.63
CA HIS A 175 -10.67 -2.74 -2.19
C HIS A 175 -11.13 -3.99 -1.46
N THR A 176 -12.17 -4.67 -1.94
CA THR A 176 -12.61 -5.93 -1.30
C THR A 176 -11.58 -7.04 -1.52
N ASN A 177 -11.26 -7.33 -2.78
CA ASN A 177 -10.45 -8.46 -3.18
C ASN A 177 -8.94 -8.25 -2.93
N SER A 178 -8.48 -7.04 -2.58
CA SER A 178 -7.08 -6.78 -2.19
C SER A 178 -6.66 -7.52 -0.91
N GLY A 179 -7.61 -7.99 -0.09
CA GLY A 179 -7.32 -8.84 1.06
C GLY A 179 -6.52 -10.12 0.71
N ILE A 180 -6.76 -10.71 -0.46
CA ILE A 180 -6.08 -11.93 -0.93
C ILE A 180 -4.57 -11.68 -1.13
N PRO A 181 -4.15 -10.74 -2.00
CA PRO A 181 -2.73 -10.40 -2.14
C PRO A 181 -2.15 -9.72 -0.88
N ASN A 182 -2.93 -8.98 -0.08
CA ASN A 182 -2.45 -8.46 1.21
C ASN A 182 -2.03 -9.58 2.16
N LYS A 183 -2.84 -10.65 2.23
CA LYS A 183 -2.50 -11.84 3.03
C LYS A 183 -1.24 -12.53 2.50
N ALA A 184 -1.07 -12.61 1.18
CA ALA A 184 0.15 -13.15 0.57
C ALA A 184 1.40 -12.29 0.89
N CYS A 185 1.27 -10.97 0.88
CA CYS A 185 2.32 -10.04 1.30
C CYS A 185 2.72 -10.25 2.76
N TYR A 186 1.74 -10.27 3.67
CA TYR A 186 1.97 -10.58 5.09
C TYR A 186 2.73 -11.90 5.28
N LEU A 187 2.28 -12.98 4.64
CA LEU A 187 2.91 -14.30 4.75
C LEU A 187 4.34 -14.31 4.17
N THR A 188 4.57 -13.56 3.09
CA THR A 188 5.90 -13.41 2.48
C THR A 188 6.83 -12.68 3.44
N ALA A 189 6.43 -11.49 3.91
CA ALA A 189 7.26 -10.63 4.72
C ALA A 189 7.48 -11.11 6.15
N THR A 190 6.57 -11.91 6.71
CA THR A 190 6.74 -12.55 8.03
C THR A 190 7.43 -13.91 7.97
N ASN A 191 7.73 -14.42 6.77
CA ASN A 191 8.56 -15.61 6.64
C ASN A 191 9.99 -15.31 7.16
N PRO A 192 10.56 -16.11 8.08
CA PRO A 192 11.89 -15.86 8.64
C PRO A 192 13.03 -15.79 7.62
N SER A 193 12.87 -16.41 6.45
CA SER A 193 13.88 -16.38 5.39
C SER A 193 13.87 -15.07 4.59
N VAL A 194 12.71 -14.41 4.55
CA VAL A 194 12.46 -13.19 3.78
C VAL A 194 12.58 -11.96 4.68
N GLY A 195 11.70 -11.83 5.67
CA GLY A 195 11.57 -10.61 6.47
C GLY A 195 11.08 -9.41 5.63
N VAL A 196 10.70 -8.32 6.30
CA VAL A 196 10.23 -7.10 5.63
C VAL A 196 11.27 -6.54 4.65
N GLN A 197 12.56 -6.57 5.01
CA GLN A 197 13.63 -5.96 4.21
C GLN A 197 13.85 -6.66 2.87
N LYS A 198 13.61 -7.97 2.75
CA LYS A 198 13.68 -8.65 1.44
C LYS A 198 12.35 -8.58 0.71
N ALA A 199 11.23 -8.64 1.45
CA ALA A 199 9.90 -8.53 0.85
C ALA A 199 9.74 -7.21 0.07
N GLU A 200 10.15 -6.07 0.64
CA GLU A 200 10.07 -4.78 -0.05
C GLU A 200 10.87 -4.75 -1.37
N GLN A 201 12.02 -5.43 -1.41
CA GLN A 201 12.86 -5.52 -2.62
C GLN A 201 12.23 -6.41 -3.69
N ILE A 202 11.64 -7.54 -3.28
CA ILE A 202 10.93 -8.46 -4.18
C ILE A 202 9.70 -7.75 -4.78
N TYR A 203 8.91 -7.09 -3.95
CA TYR A 203 7.68 -6.40 -4.37
C TYR A 203 7.99 -5.21 -5.29
N TYR A 204 9.01 -4.42 -4.97
CA TYR A 204 9.41 -3.29 -5.82
C TYR A 204 9.94 -3.76 -7.17
N ARG A 205 10.75 -4.82 -7.19
CA ARG A 205 11.24 -5.40 -8.44
C ARG A 205 10.10 -5.94 -9.30
N ALA A 206 9.12 -6.61 -8.70
CA ALA A 206 7.95 -7.12 -9.41
C ALA A 206 7.13 -5.99 -10.05
N LEU A 207 6.88 -4.93 -9.28
CA LEU A 207 6.18 -3.73 -9.75
C LEU A 207 6.88 -3.07 -10.94
N CYS A 208 8.19 -2.86 -10.87
CA CYS A 208 8.93 -2.14 -11.91
C CYS A 208 9.22 -2.97 -13.18
N ASN A 209 9.40 -4.28 -13.06
CA ASN A 209 9.99 -5.07 -14.16
C ASN A 209 9.07 -6.14 -14.77
N TYR A 210 8.02 -6.56 -14.06
CA TYR A 210 7.28 -7.78 -14.42
C TYR A 210 5.78 -7.58 -14.50
N LEU A 211 5.21 -6.79 -13.59
CA LEU A 211 3.80 -6.46 -13.64
C LEU A 211 3.49 -5.56 -14.85
N THR A 212 2.29 -5.74 -15.39
CA THR A 212 1.77 -4.98 -16.52
C THR A 212 0.37 -4.48 -16.19
N SER A 213 -0.18 -3.58 -17.00
CA SER A 213 -1.48 -2.97 -16.75
C SER A 213 -2.64 -3.97 -16.63
N SER A 214 -2.50 -5.19 -17.16
CA SER A 214 -3.52 -6.25 -17.12
C SER A 214 -3.16 -7.42 -16.23
N SER A 215 -2.12 -7.32 -15.40
CA SER A 215 -1.68 -8.42 -14.54
C SER A 215 -2.78 -8.86 -13.57
N THR A 216 -2.95 -10.17 -13.46
CA THR A 216 -3.86 -10.88 -12.57
C THR A 216 -3.12 -11.34 -11.31
N PHE A 217 -3.84 -11.91 -10.34
CA PHE A 217 -3.21 -12.49 -9.14
C PHE A 217 -2.21 -13.60 -9.49
N HIS A 218 -2.49 -14.40 -10.53
CA HIS A 218 -1.55 -15.40 -11.02
C HIS A 218 -0.27 -14.76 -11.57
N ASP A 219 -0.40 -13.69 -12.34
CA ASP A 219 0.76 -12.95 -12.88
C ASP A 219 1.58 -12.33 -11.74
N ALA A 220 0.95 -11.82 -10.68
CA ALA A 220 1.65 -11.29 -9.51
C ALA A 220 2.45 -12.36 -8.76
N ARG A 221 1.89 -13.56 -8.57
CA ARG A 221 2.61 -14.71 -8.02
C ARG A 221 3.88 -15.00 -8.82
N LEU A 222 3.78 -15.08 -10.14
CA LEU A 222 4.92 -15.35 -11.03
C LEU A 222 5.94 -14.21 -11.01
N ALA A 223 5.49 -12.95 -11.06
CA ALA A 223 6.33 -11.78 -11.03
C ALA A 223 7.15 -11.66 -9.74
N LEU A 224 6.52 -11.95 -8.59
CA LEU A 224 7.17 -11.93 -7.29
C LEU A 224 8.14 -13.11 -7.14
N ALA A 225 7.77 -14.30 -7.62
CA ALA A 225 8.66 -15.46 -7.61
C ALA A 225 9.90 -15.20 -8.48
N GLN A 226 9.72 -14.70 -9.70
CA GLN A 226 10.83 -14.33 -10.58
C GLN A 226 11.70 -13.23 -9.95
N SER A 227 11.09 -12.24 -9.30
CA SER A 227 11.84 -11.20 -8.58
C SER A 227 12.68 -11.76 -7.44
N ALA A 228 12.16 -12.73 -6.68
CA ALA A 228 12.91 -13.41 -5.64
C ALA A 228 14.05 -14.25 -6.22
N GLU A 229 13.82 -14.95 -7.34
CA GLU A 229 14.86 -15.71 -8.05
C GLU A 229 15.99 -14.79 -8.55
N ASP A 230 15.67 -13.64 -9.15
CA ASP A 230 16.68 -12.71 -9.64
C ASP A 230 17.56 -12.14 -8.52
N LEU A 231 16.96 -11.90 -7.35
CA LEU A 231 17.63 -11.27 -6.21
C LEU A 231 18.40 -12.28 -5.35
N TYR A 232 17.91 -13.52 -5.23
CA TYR A 232 18.39 -14.49 -4.25
C TYR A 232 18.74 -15.87 -4.83
N GLY A 233 18.46 -16.10 -6.11
CA GLY A 233 18.76 -17.32 -6.85
C GLY A 233 17.58 -18.28 -6.98
N ALA A 234 17.64 -19.13 -8.00
CA ALA A 234 16.61 -20.14 -8.25
C ALA A 234 16.48 -21.11 -7.06
N ASN A 235 15.24 -21.44 -6.68
CA ASN A 235 14.91 -22.28 -5.53
C ASN A 235 15.47 -21.78 -4.18
N SER A 236 15.77 -20.49 -4.03
CA SER A 236 16.16 -19.92 -2.75
C SER A 236 15.02 -20.04 -1.71
N SER A 237 15.33 -19.84 -0.44
CA SER A 237 14.31 -19.84 0.60
C SER A 237 13.30 -18.69 0.42
N GLU A 238 13.72 -17.56 -0.15
CA GLU A 238 12.86 -16.44 -0.51
C GLU A 238 11.91 -16.77 -1.65
N TYR A 239 12.42 -17.38 -2.72
CA TYR A 239 11.59 -17.87 -3.83
C TYR A 239 10.50 -18.81 -3.32
N ASN A 240 10.91 -19.82 -2.53
CA ASN A 240 9.98 -20.81 -1.98
C ASN A 240 8.97 -20.18 -1.00
N ALA A 241 9.38 -19.18 -0.23
CA ALA A 241 8.50 -18.45 0.68
C ALA A 241 7.43 -17.65 -0.08
N VAL A 242 7.80 -16.97 -1.17
CA VAL A 242 6.84 -16.27 -2.04
C VAL A 242 5.82 -17.26 -2.62
N ILE A 243 6.29 -18.35 -3.24
CA ILE A 243 5.40 -19.37 -3.80
C ILE A 243 4.46 -19.92 -2.72
N SER A 244 4.99 -20.30 -1.55
CA SER A 244 4.19 -20.85 -0.45
C SER A 244 3.14 -19.86 0.08
N ALA A 245 3.47 -18.56 0.13
CA ALA A 245 2.54 -17.52 0.56
C ALA A 245 1.37 -17.36 -0.40
N TRP A 246 1.63 -17.36 -1.71
CA TRP A 246 0.60 -17.23 -2.74
C TRP A 246 -0.25 -18.52 -2.88
N ASP A 247 0.38 -19.70 -2.77
CA ASP A 247 -0.34 -20.98 -2.73
C ASP A 247 -1.30 -21.04 -1.52
N SER A 248 -0.89 -20.50 -0.37
CA SER A 248 -1.71 -20.46 0.86
C SER A 248 -2.98 -19.62 0.72
N VAL A 249 -2.96 -18.60 -0.14
CA VAL A 249 -4.14 -17.80 -0.48
C VAL A 249 -4.89 -18.33 -1.71
N GLY A 250 -4.55 -19.54 -2.19
CA GLY A 250 -5.28 -20.24 -3.26
C GLY A 250 -5.01 -19.69 -4.66
N VAL A 251 -3.90 -18.99 -4.86
CA VAL A 251 -3.45 -18.52 -6.17
C VAL A 251 -2.28 -19.40 -6.60
N ASN A 252 -2.49 -20.21 -7.64
CA ASN A 252 -1.52 -21.18 -8.16
C ASN A 252 -1.15 -20.82 -9.59
#